data_AF-A0A9P5UEJ4-F1
#
_entry.id   AF-A0A9P5UEJ4-F1
#
_cell.length_a   1.000
_cell.length_b   1.000
_cell.length_c   1.000
_cell.angle_alpha   90.00
_cell.angle_beta   90.00
_cell.angle_gamma   90.00
#
_symmetry.space_group_name_H-M   'P 1'
#
loop_
_entity.id
_entity.type
_entity.pdbx_description
1 polymer ?
#
loop_
_entity_poly.entity_id
_entity_poly.type
_entity_poly.pdbx_seq_one_letter_code
_entity_poly.pdbx_strand_id
1 'polypeptide(L)'
;MGSHVRKSTRSNRILYSLLYSSNSLLPSDPPPFTIPSAISLKRENQPNVSLKQYPLPDGTWHWVSKSWMVDMRSDSGEVQHDGFEYNFWFRSNHWSATCGTFSWVRRRRWVRLMMRPGKKRRMVTEEEDAPTPTTTISSPFRATTPVPSVSTGKRDTLYLPEIWQGSVDDDWLMCREQMRVTGSDGAKLELWKRWLGLIETSDDNDVPLEYVTAVLRAKLTTILKDFFMFPESRRGFIEMLFKANVFDEVSGMDHSTTLIKALDFWSLNDRFIQSPPIRSSKSFV
;
A
#
# COMPACT_ATOMS: atom_id res chain seq x y z
N MET A 1 -9.85 -3.72 -10.10
CA MET A 1 -9.28 -2.60 -10.89
C MET A 1 -9.27 -1.34 -10.02
N GLY A 2 -8.31 -0.43 -10.18
CA GLY A 2 -8.22 0.79 -9.38
C GLY A 2 -8.80 2.02 -10.08
N SER A 3 -9.72 2.73 -9.42
CA SER A 3 -10.09 4.11 -9.78
C SER A 3 -9.08 5.08 -9.21
N HIS A 4 -8.84 6.19 -9.93
CA HIS A 4 -7.79 7.15 -9.62
C HIS A 4 -8.30 8.59 -9.75
N VAL A 5 -8.02 9.41 -8.74
CA VAL A 5 -8.32 10.85 -8.70
C VAL A 5 -7.07 11.60 -8.24
N ARG A 6 -6.80 12.78 -8.78
CA ARG A 6 -5.84 13.73 -8.21
C ARG A 6 -6.59 14.93 -7.62
N LYS A 7 -6.45 15.18 -6.31
CA LYS A 7 -6.92 16.43 -5.70
C LYS A 7 -5.84 17.49 -5.84
N SER A 8 -6.17 18.64 -6.41
CA SER A 8 -5.28 19.78 -6.67
C SER A 8 -5.53 20.92 -5.70
N THR A 9 -4.47 21.61 -5.26
CA THR A 9 -4.54 22.81 -4.42
C THR A 9 -3.39 23.77 -4.73
N ARG A 10 -3.63 25.07 -4.65
CA ARG A 10 -2.63 26.14 -4.84
C ARG A 10 -2.39 26.88 -3.54
N SER A 11 -1.16 27.30 -3.28
CA SER A 11 -0.81 28.07 -2.08
C SER A 11 -1.02 29.56 -2.28
N ASN A 12 -1.63 30.22 -1.30
CA ASN A 12 -1.41 31.64 -1.07
C ASN A 12 -0.30 31.80 -0.03
N ARG A 13 0.63 32.74 -0.25
CA ARG A 13 1.73 33.02 0.70
C ARG A 13 1.25 34.05 1.73
N ILE A 14 1.08 33.63 2.97
CA ILE A 14 0.65 34.51 4.07
C ILE A 14 1.67 34.41 5.20
N LEU A 15 2.30 35.55 5.54
CA LEU A 15 3.27 35.68 6.64
C LEU A 15 4.29 34.51 6.66
N TYR A 16 5.05 34.39 5.57
CA TYR A 16 6.07 33.36 5.32
C TYR A 16 5.58 31.90 5.18
N SER A 17 4.34 31.59 5.55
CA SER A 17 3.72 30.27 5.36
C SER A 17 3.08 30.11 3.95
N LEU A 18 2.98 28.86 3.48
CA LEU A 18 2.27 28.47 2.26
C LEU A 18 0.93 27.81 2.62
N LEU A 19 -0.17 28.56 2.53
CA LEU A 19 -1.51 28.06 2.84
C LEU A 19 -2.20 27.56 1.57
N TYR A 20 -2.24 26.23 1.40
CA TYR A 20 -2.79 25.57 0.22
C TYR A 20 -4.29 25.32 0.31
N SER A 21 -5.05 25.86 -0.64
CA SER A 21 -6.51 25.65 -0.75
C SER A 21 -6.92 25.21 -2.17
N SER A 22 -8.08 24.57 -2.27
CA SER A 22 -8.80 24.40 -3.54
C SER A 22 -9.42 25.71 -4.01
N ASN A 23 -9.68 26.64 -3.09
CA ASN A 23 -10.34 27.91 -3.39
C ASN A 23 -9.32 28.99 -3.83
N SER A 24 -8.03 28.65 -3.83
CA SER A 24 -6.92 29.47 -4.35
C SER A 24 -6.52 29.08 -5.78
N LEU A 25 -7.26 28.17 -6.43
CA LEU A 25 -7.04 27.79 -7.84
C LEU A 25 -7.51 28.93 -8.76
N LEU A 26 -6.71 29.25 -9.78
CA LEU A 26 -7.04 30.26 -10.79
C LEU A 26 -7.92 29.66 -11.90
N PRO A 27 -8.61 30.47 -12.74
CA PRO A 27 -9.41 29.97 -13.86
C PRO A 27 -8.65 29.13 -14.90
N SER A 28 -7.32 29.24 -14.95
CA SER A 28 -6.42 28.46 -15.81
C SER A 28 -5.77 27.24 -15.12
N ASP A 29 -6.02 27.06 -13.82
CA ASP A 29 -5.60 25.88 -13.07
C ASP A 29 -6.56 24.69 -13.32
N PRO A 30 -6.14 23.43 -13.05
CA PRO A 30 -7.09 22.31 -13.02
C PRO A 30 -8.21 22.53 -11.99
N PRO A 31 -9.40 21.94 -12.20
CA PRO A 31 -10.40 21.85 -11.16
C PRO A 31 -9.87 21.13 -9.90
N PRO A 32 -10.50 21.32 -8.72
CA PRO A 32 -10.03 20.76 -7.45
C PRO A 32 -9.81 19.24 -7.44
N PHE A 33 -10.50 18.51 -8.32
CA PHE A 33 -10.29 17.09 -8.57
C PHE A 33 -10.16 16.84 -10.07
N THR A 34 -9.18 16.02 -10.46
CA THR A 34 -8.87 15.69 -11.86
C THR A 34 -8.74 14.18 -12.04
N ILE A 35 -9.12 13.67 -13.21
CA ILE A 35 -9.11 12.24 -13.53
C ILE A 35 -7.89 11.93 -14.41
N PRO A 36 -6.97 11.02 -14.01
CA PRO A 36 -5.77 10.73 -14.80
C PRO A 36 -6.00 10.09 -16.18
N SER A 37 -7.18 9.55 -16.47
CA SER A 37 -7.55 9.07 -17.80
C SER A 37 -8.01 10.20 -18.75
N ALA A 38 -8.41 11.36 -18.21
CA ALA A 38 -8.91 12.50 -18.99
C ALA A 38 -7.77 13.44 -19.50
N ILE A 39 -6.58 12.89 -19.76
CA ILE A 39 -5.39 13.65 -20.20
C ILE A 39 -5.57 14.29 -21.59
N SER A 40 -6.43 13.71 -22.44
CA SER A 40 -6.78 14.25 -23.77
C SER A 40 -7.70 15.48 -23.72
N LEU A 41 -8.37 15.75 -22.60
CA LEU A 41 -9.15 16.97 -22.43
C LEU A 41 -8.24 18.12 -22.02
N LYS A 42 -8.49 19.32 -22.56
CA LYS A 42 -7.93 20.56 -21.99
C LYS A 42 -8.25 20.60 -20.49
N ARG A 43 -7.30 21.09 -19.70
CA ARG A 43 -7.34 20.97 -18.24
C ARG A 43 -8.51 21.71 -17.59
N GLU A 44 -8.92 22.82 -18.19
CA GLU A 44 -10.13 23.60 -17.88
C GLU A 44 -11.44 22.80 -18.08
N ASN A 45 -11.46 21.87 -19.03
CA ASN A 45 -12.63 21.09 -19.46
C ASN A 45 -12.72 19.70 -18.80
N GLN A 46 -11.97 19.43 -17.73
CA GLN A 46 -12.13 18.18 -17.00
C GLN A 46 -13.41 18.18 -16.15
N PRO A 47 -14.12 17.04 -16.06
CA PRO A 47 -15.38 16.96 -15.31
C PRO A 47 -15.16 17.22 -13.82
N ASN A 48 -15.99 18.10 -13.24
CA ASN A 48 -15.96 18.42 -11.81
C ASN A 48 -16.51 17.24 -10.98
N VAL A 49 -15.62 16.31 -10.62
CA VAL A 49 -15.92 15.13 -9.79
C VAL A 49 -15.57 15.38 -8.33
N SER A 50 -16.14 14.60 -7.41
CA SER A 50 -15.74 14.60 -5.99
C SER A 50 -15.46 13.19 -5.49
N LEU A 51 -14.75 13.05 -4.37
CA LEU A 51 -14.50 11.73 -3.76
C LEU A 51 -15.80 11.01 -3.32
N LYS A 52 -16.89 11.76 -3.05
CA LYS A 52 -18.21 11.18 -2.77
C LYS A 52 -18.95 10.78 -4.06
N GLN A 53 -18.81 11.59 -5.12
CA GLN A 53 -19.56 11.49 -6.36
C GLN A 53 -18.58 11.30 -7.54
N TYR A 54 -17.83 10.21 -7.49
CA TYR A 54 -16.93 9.80 -8.57
C TYR A 54 -17.66 8.80 -9.48
N PRO A 55 -17.76 9.06 -10.80
CA PRO A 55 -18.46 8.17 -11.72
C PRO A 55 -17.71 6.85 -11.90
N LEU A 56 -18.42 5.73 -11.81
CA LEU A 56 -17.89 4.42 -12.21
C LEU A 56 -17.97 4.27 -13.75
N PRO A 57 -17.10 3.44 -14.39
CA PRO A 57 -17.00 3.38 -15.85
C PRO A 57 -18.29 2.92 -16.55
N ASP A 58 -19.02 2.00 -15.93
CA ASP A 58 -20.36 1.56 -16.31
C ASP A 58 -21.09 1.02 -15.08
N GLY A 59 -22.42 0.82 -15.16
CA GLY A 59 -23.26 0.37 -14.04
C GLY A 59 -23.05 -1.08 -13.58
N THR A 60 -22.13 -1.84 -14.19
CA THR A 60 -21.74 -3.18 -13.71
C THR A 60 -20.52 -3.14 -12.78
N TRP A 61 -19.81 -2.02 -12.70
CA TRP A 61 -18.75 -1.80 -11.73
C TRP A 61 -19.31 -1.44 -10.35
N HIS A 62 -18.68 -1.96 -9.30
CA HIS A 62 -19.04 -1.70 -7.91
C HIS A 62 -17.79 -1.47 -7.06
N TRP A 63 -17.90 -0.63 -6.02
CA TRP A 63 -16.81 -0.35 -5.09
C TRP A 63 -16.55 -1.55 -4.17
N VAL A 64 -15.27 -1.93 -4.04
CA VAL A 64 -14.81 -2.99 -3.11
C VAL A 64 -14.29 -2.36 -1.82
N SER A 65 -13.54 -1.26 -1.89
CA SER A 65 -13.03 -0.58 -0.69
C SER A 65 -14.05 0.43 -0.14
N LYS A 66 -14.27 0.39 1.19
CA LYS A 66 -15.19 1.29 1.92
C LYS A 66 -14.83 2.77 1.74
N SER A 67 -13.54 3.08 1.72
CA SER A 67 -12.96 4.42 1.59
C SER A 67 -12.08 4.57 0.36
N TRP A 68 -11.73 5.83 0.04
CA TRP A 68 -10.55 6.16 -0.77
C TRP A 68 -9.30 6.09 0.11
N MET A 69 -8.20 5.62 -0.47
CA MET A 69 -6.87 5.57 0.15
C MET A 69 -5.93 6.53 -0.61
N VAL A 70 -4.79 6.88 0.00
CA VAL A 70 -3.79 7.76 -0.62
C VAL A 70 -2.75 6.92 -1.38
N ASP A 71 -2.33 7.37 -2.54
CA ASP A 71 -1.50 6.63 -3.49
C ASP A 71 0.01 6.85 -3.24
N MET A 72 0.54 6.19 -2.21
CA MET A 72 1.90 6.36 -1.66
C MET A 72 3.01 5.70 -2.51
N ARG A 73 3.01 5.95 -3.82
CA ARG A 73 3.91 5.29 -4.77
C ARG A 73 5.39 5.61 -4.49
N SER A 74 6.14 4.55 -4.19
CA SER A 74 7.52 4.59 -3.69
C SER A 74 8.57 4.43 -4.81
N ASP A 75 8.14 4.17 -6.03
CA ASP A 75 8.95 3.87 -7.22
C ASP A 75 9.56 5.13 -7.87
N SER A 76 8.82 6.24 -7.92
CA SER A 76 9.34 7.52 -8.47
C SER A 76 9.97 8.46 -7.42
N GLY A 77 9.72 8.23 -6.13
CA GLY A 77 10.19 9.12 -5.05
C GLY A 77 9.57 10.54 -5.06
N GLU A 78 8.54 10.79 -5.88
CA GLU A 78 7.92 12.12 -6.07
C GLU A 78 6.88 12.49 -4.97
N VAL A 79 6.63 11.61 -3.99
CA VAL A 79 5.50 11.68 -3.06
C VAL A 79 5.97 11.89 -1.61
N GLN A 80 5.45 12.91 -0.91
CA GLN A 80 5.73 13.16 0.51
C GLN A 80 5.10 12.08 1.41
N HIS A 81 5.55 11.97 2.68
CA HIS A 81 5.01 11.05 3.69
C HIS A 81 3.47 11.14 3.91
N ASP A 82 2.83 12.27 3.56
CA ASP A 82 1.37 12.45 3.66
C ASP A 82 0.63 12.26 2.33
N GLY A 83 1.37 12.00 1.24
CA GLY A 83 0.85 11.78 -0.10
C GLY A 83 0.75 13.00 -1.01
N PHE A 84 1.25 14.18 -0.60
CA PHE A 84 1.37 15.31 -1.53
C PHE A 84 2.61 15.20 -2.44
N GLU A 85 2.38 15.52 -3.71
CA GLU A 85 3.36 15.81 -4.74
C GLU A 85 3.39 17.34 -4.95
N TYR A 86 4.56 18.00 -4.97
CA TYR A 86 4.71 19.46 -5.06
C TYR A 86 5.27 19.95 -6.40
N ASN A 87 4.96 21.19 -6.79
CA ASN A 87 5.52 21.85 -7.98
C ASN A 87 5.38 23.38 -7.91
N PHE A 88 6.03 24.10 -8.83
CA PHE A 88 5.83 25.55 -9.04
C PHE A 88 4.53 25.87 -9.79
N TRP A 89 4.14 24.98 -10.71
CA TRP A 89 2.92 25.13 -11.52
C TRP A 89 2.35 23.77 -11.88
N PHE A 90 1.08 23.73 -12.29
CA PHE A 90 0.46 22.47 -12.72
C PHE A 90 1.01 22.03 -14.09
N ARG A 91 1.84 20.99 -14.08
CA ARG A 91 2.35 20.27 -15.27
C ARG A 91 2.23 18.75 -15.10
N SER A 92 2.54 18.00 -16.15
CA SER A 92 2.60 16.53 -16.10
C SER A 92 3.74 16.04 -15.20
N ASN A 93 4.97 16.47 -15.51
CA ASN A 93 6.24 15.92 -15.03
C ASN A 93 6.90 16.77 -13.93
N HIS A 94 8.02 16.29 -13.38
CA HIS A 94 8.86 16.97 -12.38
C HIS A 94 8.08 17.41 -11.13
N TRP A 95 7.49 16.46 -10.42
CA TRP A 95 6.88 16.71 -9.11
C TRP A 95 7.83 16.26 -7.99
N SER A 96 7.79 16.89 -6.83
CA SER A 96 8.71 16.62 -5.72
C SER A 96 8.00 16.18 -4.44
N ALA A 97 8.60 15.24 -3.72
CA ALA A 97 8.18 14.87 -2.36
C ALA A 97 8.46 15.97 -1.32
N THR A 98 9.33 16.93 -1.65
CA THR A 98 9.75 18.01 -0.77
C THR A 98 9.04 19.32 -1.12
N CYS A 99 8.51 20.00 -0.10
CA CYS A 99 7.91 21.33 -0.19
C CYS A 99 9.01 22.41 -0.12
N GLY A 100 9.75 22.60 -1.21
CA GLY A 100 10.73 23.70 -1.34
C GLY A 100 10.10 25.08 -1.51
N THR A 101 10.91 26.14 -1.45
CA THR A 101 10.51 27.57 -1.51
C THR A 101 9.59 27.94 -2.69
N PHE A 102 9.71 27.24 -3.81
CA PHE A 102 8.95 27.46 -5.04
C PHE A 102 7.75 26.51 -5.21
N SER A 103 7.29 25.85 -4.14
CA SER A 103 6.17 24.90 -4.19
C SER A 103 4.80 25.59 -4.18
N TRP A 104 4.46 26.35 -5.22
CA TRP A 104 3.21 27.10 -5.25
C TRP A 104 1.96 26.24 -5.50
N VAL A 105 2.12 25.01 -5.98
CA VAL A 105 1.04 24.05 -6.16
C VAL A 105 1.40 22.70 -5.56
N ARG A 106 0.37 21.98 -5.09
CA ARG A 106 0.50 20.57 -4.68
C ARG A 106 -0.70 19.77 -5.15
N ARG A 107 -0.49 18.48 -5.44
CA ARG A 107 -1.53 17.51 -5.76
C ARG A 107 -1.38 16.26 -4.91
N ARG A 108 -2.49 15.59 -4.58
CA ARG A 108 -2.50 14.28 -3.90
C ARG A 108 -3.30 13.30 -4.74
N ARG A 109 -2.71 12.16 -5.09
CA ARG A 109 -3.43 11.08 -5.79
C ARG A 109 -4.14 10.18 -4.78
N TRP A 110 -5.41 9.90 -5.07
CA TRP A 110 -6.31 9.06 -4.32
C TRP A 110 -6.66 7.83 -5.16
N VAL A 111 -6.68 6.68 -4.52
CA VAL A 111 -6.99 5.37 -5.12
C VAL A 111 -8.21 4.76 -4.43
N ARG A 112 -9.06 4.08 -5.21
CA ARG A 112 -10.18 3.30 -4.66
C ARG A 112 -10.41 2.03 -5.48
N LEU A 113 -10.60 0.90 -4.81
CA LEU A 113 -10.73 -0.40 -5.46
C LEU A 113 -12.18 -0.63 -5.93
N MET A 114 -12.33 -1.00 -7.20
CA MET A 114 -13.59 -1.42 -7.80
C MET A 114 -13.45 -2.76 -8.53
N MET A 115 -14.56 -3.50 -8.60
CA MET A 115 -14.64 -4.76 -9.35
C MET A 115 -15.83 -4.74 -10.31
N ARG A 116 -15.70 -5.53 -11.36
CA ARG A 116 -16.80 -5.95 -12.23
C ARG A 116 -17.06 -7.43 -11.92
N PRO A 117 -18.28 -7.86 -11.58
CA PRO A 117 -18.58 -9.28 -11.41
C PRO A 117 -18.26 -10.06 -12.70
N GLY A 118 -17.58 -11.19 -12.57
CA GLY A 118 -17.34 -12.08 -13.71
C GLY A 118 -18.65 -12.69 -14.20
N LYS A 119 -18.84 -12.76 -15.52
CA LYS A 119 -19.93 -13.58 -16.09
C LYS A 119 -19.66 -15.03 -15.68
N LYS A 120 -20.53 -15.63 -14.86
CA LYS A 120 -20.51 -17.08 -14.64
C LYS A 120 -20.70 -17.75 -16.01
N ARG A 121 -19.67 -18.43 -16.53
CA ARG A 121 -19.88 -19.42 -17.59
C ARG A 121 -20.84 -20.45 -17.00
N ARG A 122 -22.03 -20.58 -17.59
CA ARG A 122 -22.74 -21.86 -17.53
C ARG A 122 -21.82 -22.84 -18.24
N MET A 123 -21.26 -23.79 -17.51
CA MET A 123 -20.85 -25.04 -18.16
C MET A 123 -22.16 -25.67 -18.62
N VAL A 124 -22.33 -25.75 -19.93
CA VAL A 124 -23.32 -26.66 -20.51
C VAL A 124 -22.69 -28.04 -20.31
N THR A 125 -23.42 -28.94 -19.65
CA THR A 125 -23.08 -30.36 -19.72
C THR A 125 -23.40 -30.79 -21.14
N GLU A 126 -22.36 -31.04 -21.94
CA GLU A 126 -22.50 -31.59 -23.28
C GLU A 126 -22.76 -33.10 -23.12
N GLU A 127 -24.00 -33.52 -23.36
CA GLU A 127 -24.30 -34.90 -23.74
C GLU A 127 -24.12 -35.00 -25.26
N GLU A 128 -23.42 -36.03 -25.71
CA GLU A 128 -23.08 -36.23 -27.13
C GLU A 128 -24.26 -36.80 -27.92
N ASP A 129 -24.62 -36.20 -29.05
CA ASP A 129 -24.77 -36.99 -30.28
C ASP A 129 -24.75 -36.16 -31.59
N ALA A 130 -23.84 -36.55 -32.50
CA ALA A 130 -23.90 -36.46 -33.97
C ALA A 130 -24.11 -35.08 -34.71
N PRO A 131 -23.82 -34.99 -36.04
CA PRO A 131 -23.31 -33.72 -36.62
C PRO A 131 -24.00 -33.23 -37.92
N THR A 132 -23.25 -32.44 -38.73
CA THR A 132 -23.49 -31.99 -40.14
C THR A 132 -24.30 -30.68 -40.33
N PRO A 133 -24.11 -29.89 -41.42
CA PRO A 133 -23.23 -28.69 -41.30
C PRO A 133 -23.64 -27.39 -42.06
N THR A 134 -22.89 -26.30 -41.79
CA THR A 134 -22.80 -25.04 -42.61
C THR A 134 -24.08 -24.18 -42.64
N THR A 135 -24.09 -22.84 -42.80
CA THR A 135 -23.18 -21.81 -43.36
C THR A 135 -23.53 -20.44 -42.71
N THR A 136 -22.86 -19.26 -42.76
CA THR A 136 -21.74 -18.66 -43.52
C THR A 136 -21.19 -17.42 -42.76
N ILE A 137 -20.05 -16.83 -43.17
CA ILE A 137 -19.58 -15.42 -42.90
C ILE A 137 -19.20 -15.08 -41.43
N SER A 138 -18.01 -14.56 -41.09
CA SER A 138 -16.78 -14.34 -41.89
C SER A 138 -15.50 -14.19 -41.04
N SER A 139 -14.37 -14.53 -41.66
CA SER A 139 -13.00 -14.09 -41.32
C SER A 139 -12.76 -12.62 -41.80
N PRO A 140 -11.58 -11.95 -41.67
CA PRO A 140 -10.23 -12.48 -41.50
C PRO A 140 -9.29 -11.70 -40.53
N PHE A 141 -8.00 -12.10 -40.56
CA PHE A 141 -6.80 -11.42 -40.02
C PHE A 141 -6.57 -11.52 -38.49
N ARG A 142 -5.33 -11.77 -38.03
CA ARG A 142 -4.13 -12.33 -38.70
C ARG A 142 -3.25 -12.99 -37.65
N ALA A 143 -2.79 -14.22 -37.91
CA ALA A 143 -1.80 -14.87 -37.05
C ALA A 143 -0.54 -13.99 -36.96
N THR A 144 -0.28 -13.48 -35.76
CA THR A 144 0.87 -12.61 -35.47
C THR A 144 1.53 -13.16 -34.22
N THR A 145 2.81 -13.50 -34.36
CA THR A 145 3.80 -13.95 -33.35
C THR A 145 3.38 -13.93 -31.88
N PRO A 146 3.64 -15.00 -31.09
CA PRO A 146 3.48 -14.93 -29.64
C PRO A 146 4.36 -13.82 -29.08
N VAL A 147 3.72 -12.74 -28.64
CA VAL A 147 4.39 -11.65 -27.90
C VAL A 147 5.04 -12.31 -26.68
N PRO A 148 6.34 -12.09 -26.41
CA PRO A 148 6.98 -12.74 -25.27
C PRO A 148 6.21 -12.40 -24.01
N SER A 149 5.70 -13.43 -23.33
CA SER A 149 5.20 -13.27 -21.98
C SER A 149 6.26 -12.54 -21.18
N VAL A 150 5.92 -11.39 -20.60
CA VAL A 150 6.83 -10.71 -19.69
C VAL A 150 6.98 -11.60 -18.49
N SER A 151 8.01 -12.44 -18.53
CA SER A 151 8.60 -13.07 -17.37
C SER A 151 9.02 -11.94 -16.45
N THR A 152 8.14 -11.58 -15.52
CA THR A 152 8.55 -11.05 -14.22
C THR A 152 9.64 -11.99 -13.73
N GLY A 153 10.88 -11.55 -13.88
CA GLY A 153 12.00 -12.47 -13.87
C GLY A 153 12.04 -13.26 -12.58
N LYS A 154 12.55 -14.49 -12.65
CA LYS A 154 13.32 -15.04 -11.54
C LYS A 154 14.46 -14.05 -11.29
N ARG A 155 14.20 -13.08 -10.41
CA ARG A 155 15.22 -12.46 -9.58
C ARG A 155 15.23 -13.32 -8.35
N ASP A 156 16.29 -14.10 -8.26
CA ASP A 156 16.47 -15.16 -7.29
C ASP A 156 16.17 -14.58 -5.90
N THR A 157 15.26 -15.14 -5.10
CA THR A 157 15.45 -16.46 -4.45
C THR A 157 16.90 -16.73 -4.05
N LEU A 158 17.59 -15.68 -3.60
CA LEU A 158 18.71 -15.82 -2.67
C LEU A 158 18.22 -16.62 -1.46
N TYR A 159 18.96 -17.68 -1.16
CA TYR A 159 18.56 -18.77 -0.28
C TYR A 159 18.17 -18.27 1.12
N LEU A 160 16.93 -18.56 1.53
CA LEU A 160 16.41 -18.21 2.86
C LEU A 160 17.04 -18.99 4.04
N PRO A 161 17.48 -20.27 3.92
CA PRO A 161 18.00 -21.02 5.06
C PRO A 161 19.32 -20.47 5.63
N GLU A 162 20.19 -19.94 4.78
CA GLU A 162 21.59 -19.61 5.13
C GLU A 162 21.75 -18.26 5.87
N ILE A 163 20.63 -17.55 6.08
CA ILE A 163 20.54 -16.23 6.75
C ILE A 163 20.64 -16.34 8.28
N TRP A 164 20.26 -17.48 8.85
CA TRP A 164 20.01 -17.64 10.28
C TRP A 164 20.93 -18.71 10.88
N GLN A 165 22.06 -18.28 11.43
CA GLN A 165 23.14 -19.12 11.93
C GLN A 165 23.17 -19.15 13.47
N GLY A 166 22.25 -18.44 14.13
CA GLY A 166 22.13 -18.36 15.59
C GLY A 166 23.02 -17.29 16.23
N SER A 167 23.79 -16.55 15.43
CA SER A 167 24.63 -15.43 15.89
C SER A 167 23.86 -14.12 15.75
N VAL A 168 23.45 -13.52 16.87
CA VAL A 168 22.52 -12.37 16.91
C VAL A 168 23.03 -11.14 16.13
N ASP A 169 24.34 -10.95 15.98
CA ASP A 169 24.89 -9.84 15.20
C ASP A 169 25.12 -10.19 13.72
N ASP A 170 25.48 -11.43 13.38
CA ASP A 170 25.64 -11.87 11.98
C ASP A 170 24.28 -12.08 11.29
N ASP A 171 23.36 -12.79 11.96
CA ASP A 171 21.96 -12.94 11.54
C ASP A 171 21.30 -11.56 11.40
N TRP A 172 21.64 -10.59 12.25
CA TRP A 172 21.19 -9.20 12.10
C TRP A 172 21.79 -8.53 10.86
N LEU A 173 23.09 -8.68 10.57
CA LEU A 173 23.70 -8.11 9.37
C LEU A 173 23.05 -8.66 8.09
N MET A 174 22.80 -9.97 8.04
CA MET A 174 22.13 -10.63 6.92
C MET A 174 20.67 -10.18 6.78
N CYS A 175 19.90 -10.18 7.88
CA CYS A 175 18.53 -9.67 7.94
C CYS A 175 18.45 -8.19 7.49
N ARG A 176 19.37 -7.35 7.97
CA ARG A 176 19.48 -5.91 7.64
C ARG A 176 19.69 -5.69 6.15
N GLU A 177 20.61 -6.42 5.53
CA GLU A 177 20.88 -6.27 4.09
C GLU A 177 19.72 -6.82 3.25
N GLN A 178 19.13 -7.95 3.63
CA GLN A 178 17.96 -8.50 2.93
C GLN A 178 16.75 -7.54 3.00
N MET A 179 16.50 -6.90 4.14
CA MET A 179 15.47 -5.84 4.24
C MET A 179 15.80 -4.59 3.41
N ARG A 180 17.09 -4.26 3.23
CA ARG A 180 17.54 -3.14 2.37
C ARG A 180 17.28 -3.45 0.89
N VAL A 181 17.59 -4.66 0.44
CA VAL A 181 17.36 -5.13 -0.94
C VAL A 181 15.87 -5.31 -1.25
N THR A 182 15.07 -5.75 -0.27
CA THR A 182 13.61 -5.97 -0.40
C THR A 182 12.82 -4.68 -0.66
N GLY A 183 13.35 -3.52 -0.30
CA GLY A 183 12.88 -2.20 -0.74
C GLY A 183 11.58 -1.72 -0.10
N SER A 184 10.42 -2.20 -0.58
CA SER A 184 9.10 -1.69 -0.16
C SER A 184 8.62 -2.31 1.16
N ASP A 185 7.95 -1.54 2.00
CA ASP A 185 7.47 -2.02 3.31
C ASP A 185 6.50 -3.21 3.19
N GLY A 186 5.66 -3.24 2.15
CA GLY A 186 4.80 -4.41 1.87
C GLY A 186 5.62 -5.69 1.62
N ALA A 187 6.68 -5.60 0.82
CA ALA A 187 7.56 -6.74 0.58
C ALA A 187 8.36 -7.15 1.84
N LYS A 188 8.76 -6.19 2.68
CA LYS A 188 9.37 -6.46 3.99
C LYS A 188 8.40 -7.20 4.91
N LEU A 189 7.12 -6.85 4.93
CA LEU A 189 6.11 -7.56 5.72
C LEU A 189 5.94 -9.01 5.25
N GLU A 190 5.88 -9.26 3.93
CA GLU A 190 5.83 -10.64 3.41
C GLU A 190 7.10 -11.45 3.71
N LEU A 191 8.28 -10.81 3.75
CA LEU A 191 9.53 -11.44 4.18
C LEU A 191 9.48 -11.82 5.67
N TRP A 192 9.06 -10.89 6.53
CA TRP A 192 8.90 -11.15 7.97
C TRP A 192 7.86 -12.23 8.29
N LYS A 193 6.77 -12.36 7.50
CA LYS A 193 5.84 -13.49 7.67
C LYS A 193 6.52 -14.85 7.50
N ARG A 194 7.43 -14.98 6.52
CA ARG A 194 8.14 -16.25 6.27
C ARG A 194 9.09 -16.58 7.41
N TRP A 195 9.90 -15.61 7.85
CA TRP A 195 10.78 -15.78 9.01
C TRP A 195 10.02 -16.07 10.32
N LEU A 196 8.77 -15.64 10.45
CA LEU A 196 7.91 -15.89 11.61
C LEU A 196 7.00 -17.13 11.47
N GLY A 197 7.16 -17.95 10.42
CA GLY A 197 6.30 -19.13 10.19
C GLY A 197 4.82 -18.83 9.90
N LEU A 198 4.49 -17.58 9.54
CA LEU A 198 3.12 -17.10 9.30
C LEU A 198 2.62 -17.32 7.85
N ILE A 199 3.41 -18.01 7.03
CA ILE A 199 3.05 -18.52 5.71
C ILE A 199 3.54 -19.95 5.64
N GLU A 200 2.65 -20.89 5.31
CA GLU A 200 3.01 -22.27 4.99
C GLU A 200 3.92 -22.29 3.73
N THR A 201 5.20 -22.56 3.93
CA THR A 201 6.17 -22.86 2.87
C THR A 201 6.29 -24.37 2.71
N SER A 202 6.16 -24.88 1.49
CA SER A 202 6.23 -26.33 1.19
C SER A 202 7.67 -26.87 1.11
N ASP A 203 8.63 -26.22 1.77
CA ASP A 203 10.05 -26.56 1.77
C ASP A 203 10.47 -26.91 3.20
N ASP A 204 11.18 -28.03 3.38
CA ASP A 204 11.63 -28.64 4.66
C ASP A 204 12.69 -27.80 5.45
N ASN A 205 12.72 -26.49 5.24
CA ASN A 205 13.75 -25.57 5.75
C ASN A 205 13.13 -24.45 6.58
N ASP A 206 12.30 -24.82 7.57
CA ASP A 206 11.76 -23.87 8.54
C ASP A 206 12.89 -23.17 9.30
N VAL A 207 12.84 -21.84 9.35
CA VAL A 207 13.81 -21.03 10.11
C VAL A 207 13.55 -21.22 11.61
N PRO A 208 14.56 -21.56 12.44
CA PRO A 208 14.39 -21.66 13.88
C PRO A 208 13.91 -20.32 14.48
N LEU A 209 12.67 -20.30 14.97
CA LEU A 209 12.01 -19.09 15.48
C LEU A 209 12.79 -18.43 16.64
N GLU A 210 13.58 -19.21 17.38
CA GLU A 210 14.48 -18.73 18.42
C GLU A 210 15.52 -17.72 17.90
N TYR A 211 16.12 -17.97 16.73
CA TYR A 211 17.15 -17.08 16.15
C TYR A 211 16.52 -15.75 15.70
N VAL A 212 15.34 -15.84 15.07
CA VAL A 212 14.54 -14.68 14.67
C VAL A 212 14.12 -13.87 15.90
N THR A 213 13.69 -14.54 16.96
CA THR A 213 13.29 -13.93 18.23
C THR A 213 14.47 -13.27 18.96
N ALA A 214 15.67 -13.85 18.90
CA ALA A 214 16.87 -13.26 19.47
C ALA A 214 17.28 -11.96 18.74
N VAL A 215 17.27 -11.95 17.40
CA VAL A 215 17.51 -10.73 16.59
C VAL A 215 16.42 -9.69 16.83
N LEU A 216 15.16 -10.08 16.91
CA LEU A 216 14.06 -9.18 17.28
C LEU A 216 14.30 -8.55 18.65
N ARG A 217 14.58 -9.35 19.69
CA ARG A 217 14.84 -8.89 21.06
C ARG A 217 16.01 -7.90 21.13
N ALA A 218 17.04 -8.07 20.30
CA ALA A 218 18.18 -7.15 20.25
C ALA A 218 17.93 -5.89 19.39
N LYS A 219 17.16 -5.98 18.30
CA LYS A 219 17.15 -4.97 17.21
C LYS A 219 15.76 -4.40 16.86
N LEU A 220 14.68 -4.79 17.56
CA LEU A 220 13.28 -4.39 17.28
C LEU A 220 13.10 -2.89 16.99
N THR A 221 13.72 -2.04 17.81
CA THR A 221 13.55 -0.58 17.71
C THR A 221 14.23 0.00 16.46
N THR A 222 15.33 -0.61 16.00
CA THR A 222 15.99 -0.31 14.72
C THR A 222 15.14 -0.80 13.55
N ILE A 223 14.60 -2.01 13.63
CA ILE A 223 13.69 -2.57 12.60
C ILE A 223 12.48 -1.66 12.40
N LEU A 224 11.81 -1.27 13.49
CA LEU A 224 10.64 -0.40 13.43
C LEU A 224 10.94 1.02 12.91
N LYS A 225 12.07 1.62 13.28
CA LYS A 225 12.41 3.00 12.90
C LYS A 225 12.98 3.11 11.49
N ASP A 226 13.95 2.25 11.17
CA ASP A 226 14.83 2.43 10.00
C ASP A 226 14.34 1.64 8.78
N PHE A 227 13.63 0.53 8.99
CA PHE A 227 13.17 -0.34 7.91
C PHE A 227 11.68 -0.20 7.58
N PHE A 228 10.83 0.20 8.52
CA PHE A 228 9.44 0.53 8.24
C PHE A 228 9.24 2.05 8.20
N MET A 229 8.98 2.58 7.01
CA MET A 229 8.68 3.98 6.75
C MET A 229 7.23 4.33 7.11
N PHE A 230 6.30 3.39 6.89
CA PHE A 230 4.87 3.67 7.00
C PHE A 230 4.24 3.27 8.35
N PRO A 231 3.21 3.99 8.82
CA PRO A 231 2.57 3.74 10.13
C PRO A 231 1.90 2.37 10.18
N GLU A 232 1.08 2.09 9.17
CA GLU A 232 0.35 0.83 9.02
C GLU A 232 1.30 -0.36 8.84
N SER A 233 2.52 -0.14 8.34
CA SER A 233 3.53 -1.18 8.24
C SER A 233 4.16 -1.51 9.59
N ARG A 234 4.47 -0.50 10.43
CA ARG A 234 4.89 -0.72 11.82
C ARG A 234 3.81 -1.44 12.63
N ARG A 235 2.55 -1.01 12.47
CA ARG A 235 1.38 -1.67 13.07
C ARG A 235 1.25 -3.12 12.59
N GLY A 236 1.24 -3.35 11.28
CA GLY A 236 1.12 -4.67 10.68
C GLY A 236 2.25 -5.61 11.10
N PHE A 237 3.47 -5.09 11.30
CA PHE A 237 4.58 -5.83 11.86
C PHE A 237 4.34 -6.25 13.31
N ILE A 238 3.90 -5.32 14.18
CA ILE A 238 3.54 -5.63 15.56
C ILE A 238 2.39 -6.65 15.62
N GLU A 239 1.36 -6.52 14.78
CA GLU A 239 0.27 -7.50 14.66
C GLU A 239 0.75 -8.89 14.18
N MET A 240 1.91 -9.01 13.54
CA MET A 240 2.53 -10.29 13.18
C MET A 240 3.34 -10.89 14.34
N LEU A 241 4.04 -10.06 15.14
CA LEU A 241 4.71 -10.53 16.36
C LEU A 241 3.71 -11.12 17.37
N PHE A 242 2.49 -10.55 17.46
CA PHE A 242 1.40 -11.15 18.25
C PHE A 242 0.91 -12.47 17.65
N LYS A 243 0.75 -12.58 16.33
CA LYS A 243 0.28 -13.82 15.67
C LYS A 243 1.29 -14.97 15.76
N ALA A 244 2.58 -14.66 15.75
CA ALA A 244 3.66 -15.63 15.97
C ALA A 244 3.93 -15.92 17.45
N ASN A 245 3.17 -15.32 18.38
CA ASN A 245 3.32 -15.47 19.84
C ASN A 245 4.72 -15.08 20.40
N VAL A 246 5.50 -14.28 19.65
CA VAL A 246 6.84 -13.81 20.07
C VAL A 246 6.83 -12.42 20.71
N PHE A 247 5.70 -11.70 20.66
CA PHE A 247 5.62 -10.30 21.12
C PHE A 247 6.09 -10.12 22.56
N ASP A 248 5.55 -10.88 23.52
CA ASP A 248 5.83 -10.72 24.94
C ASP A 248 7.29 -11.05 25.30
N GLU A 249 7.91 -11.97 24.56
CA GLU A 249 9.33 -12.32 24.75
C GLU A 249 10.25 -11.19 24.26
N VAL A 250 9.90 -10.59 23.13
CA VAL A 250 10.63 -9.49 22.49
C VAL A 250 10.40 -8.16 23.21
N SER A 251 9.21 -7.91 23.77
CA SER A 251 8.79 -6.63 24.36
C SER A 251 9.29 -6.40 25.80
N GLY A 252 10.56 -6.72 26.07
CA GLY A 252 11.20 -6.45 27.37
C GLY A 252 11.07 -4.98 27.80
N MET A 253 11.19 -4.71 29.11
CA MET A 253 10.84 -3.43 29.74
C MET A 253 11.40 -2.19 29.03
N ASP A 254 12.64 -2.25 28.54
CA ASP A 254 13.28 -1.13 27.83
C ASP A 254 12.60 -0.80 26.49
N HIS A 255 12.23 -1.85 25.73
CA HIS A 255 11.54 -1.72 24.45
C HIS A 255 10.10 -1.25 24.61
N SER A 256 9.44 -1.57 25.73
CA SER A 256 8.07 -1.15 26.02
C SER A 256 7.89 0.37 25.82
N THR A 257 8.78 1.20 26.36
CA THR A 257 8.67 2.67 26.19
C THR A 257 8.88 3.16 24.75
N THR A 258 9.60 2.39 23.91
CA THR A 258 9.83 2.73 22.50
C THR A 258 8.75 2.17 21.59
N LEU A 259 8.19 1.00 21.91
CA LEU A 259 6.96 0.46 21.30
C LEU A 259 5.79 1.39 21.57
N ILE A 260 5.59 1.78 22.83
CA ILE A 260 4.59 2.76 23.24
C ILE A 260 4.80 4.07 22.49
N LYS A 261 6.01 4.66 22.43
CA LYS A 261 6.25 5.87 21.60
C LYS A 261 6.02 5.66 20.09
N ALA A 262 6.28 4.46 19.56
CA ALA A 262 6.02 4.11 18.17
C ALA A 262 4.53 3.88 17.86
N LEU A 263 3.69 3.70 18.88
CA LEU A 263 2.23 3.54 18.83
C LEU A 263 1.50 4.85 19.19
N ASP A 264 1.94 5.55 20.23
CA ASP A 264 1.40 6.82 20.76
C ASP A 264 1.40 7.93 19.72
N PHE A 265 2.39 7.96 18.83
CA PHE A 265 2.43 8.91 17.71
C PHE A 265 1.21 8.75 16.77
N TRP A 266 0.53 7.59 16.81
CA TRP A 266 -0.71 7.30 16.07
C TRP A 266 -1.98 7.44 16.92
N SER A 267 -1.86 7.55 18.25
CA SER A 267 -3.01 7.77 19.15
C SER A 267 -3.80 9.06 18.83
N LEU A 268 -3.14 10.04 18.20
CA LEU A 268 -3.71 11.33 17.82
C LEU A 268 -4.80 11.26 16.72
N ASN A 269 -5.06 10.10 16.09
CA ASN A 269 -6.02 10.03 14.99
C ASN A 269 -6.88 8.74 14.91
N ASP A 270 -7.07 7.96 15.98
CA ASP A 270 -8.16 6.94 15.97
C ASP A 270 -8.86 6.71 17.31
N ARG A 271 -10.16 6.38 17.23
CA ARG A 271 -11.11 6.41 18.35
C ARG A 271 -11.29 5.04 19.02
N PHE A 272 -10.26 4.52 19.68
CA PHE A 272 -10.31 3.21 20.35
C PHE A 272 -9.89 3.21 21.83
N ILE A 273 -10.45 4.11 22.63
CA ILE A 273 -10.65 3.89 24.07
C ILE A 273 -12.15 4.01 24.40
N GLN A 274 -12.89 2.94 24.09
CA GLN A 274 -14.23 2.65 24.63
C GLN A 274 -14.36 1.16 25.00
N SER A 275 -13.40 0.66 25.77
CA SER A 275 -13.70 -0.44 26.69
C SER A 275 -14.66 0.07 27.77
N PRO A 276 -15.84 -0.53 27.99
CA PRO A 276 -16.69 -0.14 29.12
C PRO A 276 -15.97 -0.45 30.45
N PRO A 277 -16.19 0.34 31.52
CA PRO A 277 -15.53 0.11 32.79
C PRO A 277 -15.92 -1.24 33.38
N ILE A 278 -14.93 -2.01 33.82
CA ILE A 278 -15.14 -3.29 34.52
C ILE A 278 -15.94 -3.01 35.79
N ARG A 279 -17.18 -3.53 35.84
CA ARG A 279 -18.12 -3.27 36.93
C ARG A 279 -17.72 -4.09 38.15
N SER A 280 -16.87 -3.52 39.01
CA SER A 280 -16.45 -4.14 40.28
C SER A 280 -17.66 -4.48 41.14
N SER A 281 -17.99 -5.78 41.22
CA SER A 281 -19.06 -6.32 42.05
C SER A 281 -18.60 -6.41 43.51
N LYS A 282 -18.58 -5.27 44.21
CA LYS A 282 -18.51 -5.27 45.68
C LYS A 282 -19.83 -5.80 46.23
N SER A 283 -19.82 -7.06 46.64
CA SER A 283 -20.81 -7.62 47.55
C SER A 283 -20.81 -6.82 48.85
N PHE A 284 -21.95 -6.27 49.22
CA PHE A 284 -22.24 -5.88 50.60
C PHE A 284 -23.29 -6.84 51.17
N VAL A 285 -23.12 -7.13 52.46
CA VAL A 285 -24.11 -7.77 53.34
C VAL A 285 -24.96 -6.65 53.96
#